data_AF-A0AAN0ILG0-F1
#
_entry.id   AF-A0AAN0ILG0-F1
#
_cell.length_a   1.000
_cell.length_b   1.000
_cell.length_c   1.000
_cell.angle_alpha   90.00
_cell.angle_beta   90.00
_cell.angle_gamma   90.00
#
_symmetry.space_group_name_H-M   'P 1'
#
loop_
_entity.id
_entity.type
_entity.pdbx_description
1 polymer ?
#
loop_
_entity_poly.entity_id
_entity_poly.type
_entity_poly.pdbx_seq_one_letter_code
_entity_poly.pdbx_strand_id
1 'polypeptide(L)'
;MEDDLDIENDEVAVEDNDCDVDFDVESDDEEDKQDDETVIIDNSDITDIENDDLDNTIKYNSSNVEWTSHLKPVVIKPFTSDVGPHTILPHLAIGRFELFFTSSIIPNFVDQTNLYASHCMSPESFQSWEKVCQEEIEAFLGFKILMGLVKLPSLLDYWSKDETYPL
;
A
#
# COMPACT_ATOMS: atom_id res chain seq x y z
N MET A 1 30.45 44.79 36.63
CA MET A 1 29.02 44.78 36.30
C MET A 1 28.99 44.50 34.82
N GLU A 2 29.06 43.21 34.49
CA GLU A 2 28.96 42.69 33.14
C GLU A 2 27.69 41.84 33.17
N ASP A 3 26.73 42.25 32.35
CA ASP A 3 25.42 41.62 32.20
C ASP A 3 25.56 40.49 31.17
N ASP A 4 25.47 39.24 31.62
CA ASP A 4 25.34 38.08 30.74
C ASP A 4 23.84 37.84 30.47
N LEU A 5 23.48 37.86 29.19
CA LEU A 5 22.15 37.62 28.67
C LEU A 5 21.89 36.10 28.61
N ASP A 6 20.94 35.63 29.40
CA ASP A 6 20.43 34.27 29.33
C ASP A 6 19.68 34.06 27.99
N ILE A 7 20.25 33.20 27.14
CA ILE A 7 19.59 32.70 25.93
C ILE A 7 18.67 31.55 26.35
N GLU A 8 17.36 31.78 26.23
CA GLU A 8 16.33 30.75 26.42
C GLU A 8 16.58 29.56 25.47
N ASN A 9 16.68 28.38 26.07
CA ASN A 9 16.84 27.10 25.39
C ASN A 9 15.43 26.61 25.02
N ASP A 10 15.06 26.78 23.75
CA ASP A 10 13.76 26.34 23.21
C ASP A 10 13.82 24.82 22.99
N GLU A 11 13.37 24.06 23.99
CA GLU A 11 13.22 22.61 23.89
C GLU A 11 12.08 22.29 22.91
N VAL A 12 12.47 21.87 21.71
CA VAL A 12 11.55 21.27 20.72
C VAL A 12 11.04 19.96 21.31
N ALA A 13 9.77 19.93 21.69
CA ALA A 13 9.07 18.73 22.09
C ALA A 13 9.12 17.72 20.94
N VAL A 14 9.83 16.61 21.15
CA VAL A 14 9.74 15.42 20.32
C VAL A 14 8.43 14.75 20.75
N GLU A 15 7.45 14.70 19.85
CA GLU A 15 6.26 13.88 20.06
C GLU A 15 6.69 12.42 19.96
N ASP A 16 6.93 11.81 21.11
CA ASP A 16 7.14 10.37 21.24
C ASP A 16 5.84 9.67 20.81
N ASN A 17 5.79 9.16 19.58
CA ASN A 17 4.83 8.14 19.17
C ASN A 17 5.29 6.82 19.80
N ASP A 18 4.83 6.60 21.04
CA ASP A 18 5.04 5.36 21.77
C ASP A 18 4.14 4.28 21.14
N CYS A 19 4.69 3.49 20.22
CA CYS A 19 4.03 2.29 19.70
C CYS A 19 4.40 1.09 20.59
N ASP A 20 3.68 0.91 21.69
CA ASP A 20 3.79 -0.29 22.52
C ASP A 20 3.19 -1.47 21.74
N VAL A 21 4.06 -2.32 21.19
CA VAL A 21 3.66 -3.53 20.46
C VAL A 21 3.33 -4.64 21.48
N ASP A 22 2.16 -4.54 22.10
CA ASP A 22 1.63 -5.63 22.93
C ASP A 22 0.78 -6.56 22.06
N PHE A 23 1.40 -7.67 21.64
CA PHE A 23 0.73 -8.75 20.90
C PHE A 23 -0.13 -9.59 21.85
N ASP A 24 -1.32 -9.10 22.18
CA ASP A 24 -2.31 -9.86 22.93
C ASP A 24 -3.22 -10.66 21.98
N VAL A 25 -3.08 -11.98 22.02
CA VAL A 25 -3.87 -12.94 21.22
C VAL A 25 -5.13 -13.34 21.98
N GLU A 26 -6.19 -12.56 21.85
CA GLU A 26 -7.54 -12.96 22.24
C GLU A 26 -8.23 -13.55 21.00
N SER A 27 -8.62 -14.83 21.07
CA SER A 27 -9.36 -15.52 20.02
C SER A 27 -10.85 -15.39 20.30
N ASP A 28 -11.54 -14.56 19.53
CA ASP A 28 -13.01 -14.55 19.42
C ASP A 28 -13.42 -15.01 18.01
N ASP A 29 -14.06 -16.18 17.96
CA ASP A 29 -14.64 -16.78 16.76
C ASP A 29 -16.02 -16.15 16.49
N GLU A 30 -16.15 -15.34 15.43
CA GLU A 30 -17.44 -14.98 14.85
C GLU A 30 -17.44 -15.30 13.34
N GLU A 31 -18.42 -16.11 12.91
CA GLU A 31 -18.60 -16.54 11.52
C GLU A 31 -19.27 -15.43 10.70
N ASP A 32 -18.51 -14.77 9.83
CA ASP A 32 -19.04 -13.74 8.93
C ASP A 32 -19.73 -14.33 7.68
N LYS A 33 -20.96 -13.91 7.44
CA LYS A 33 -21.75 -14.24 6.24
C LYS A 33 -21.35 -13.32 5.08
N GLN A 34 -20.89 -13.92 3.99
CA GLN A 34 -20.57 -13.22 2.75
C GLN A 34 -21.85 -12.79 2.02
N ASP A 35 -22.10 -11.47 1.99
CA ASP A 35 -23.02 -10.84 1.04
C ASP A 35 -22.21 -10.22 -0.10
N ASP A 36 -22.27 -10.87 -1.28
CA ASP A 36 -21.63 -10.43 -2.53
C ASP A 36 -22.40 -9.26 -3.16
N GLU A 37 -22.06 -8.02 -2.80
CA GLU A 37 -22.54 -6.83 -3.53
C GLU A 37 -21.54 -6.43 -4.62
N THR A 38 -21.94 -6.58 -5.88
CA THR A 38 -21.16 -6.14 -7.04
C THR A 38 -21.20 -4.61 -7.16
N VAL A 39 -20.10 -3.95 -6.78
CA VAL A 39 -19.91 -2.50 -6.98
C VAL A 39 -19.68 -2.21 -8.46
N ILE A 40 -20.60 -1.47 -9.09
CA ILE A 40 -20.43 -0.94 -10.44
C ILE A 40 -19.58 0.32 -10.33
N ILE A 41 -18.32 0.24 -10.78
CA ILE A 41 -17.41 1.39 -10.81
C ILE A 41 -17.69 2.22 -12.06
N ASP A 42 -18.13 3.47 -11.88
CA ASP A 42 -18.29 4.45 -12.95
C ASP A 42 -16.96 5.19 -13.16
N ASN A 43 -16.28 4.91 -14.27
CA ASN A 43 -14.93 5.40 -14.58
C ASN A 43 -14.94 6.77 -15.29
N SER A 44 -15.86 7.68 -14.94
CA SER A 44 -16.07 8.90 -15.72
C SER A 44 -15.03 10.00 -15.51
N ASP A 45 -14.16 9.93 -14.49
CA ASP A 45 -13.27 11.05 -14.13
C ASP A 45 -11.81 10.63 -13.86
N ILE A 46 -11.17 9.99 -14.84
CA ILE A 46 -9.69 9.92 -14.88
C ILE A 46 -9.20 10.83 -16.00
N THR A 47 -8.75 12.03 -15.64
CA THR A 47 -7.97 12.90 -16.54
C THR A 47 -6.54 13.00 -16.00
N ASP A 48 -5.76 11.95 -16.23
CA ASP A 48 -4.31 11.99 -16.01
C ASP A 48 -3.64 12.57 -17.26
N ILE A 49 -3.39 13.88 -17.22
CA ILE A 49 -2.51 14.55 -18.19
C ILE A 49 -1.21 14.88 -17.45
N GLU A 50 -0.30 13.91 -17.41
CA GLU A 50 1.11 14.20 -17.16
C GLU A 50 1.75 14.57 -18.50
N ASN A 51 2.09 15.85 -18.65
CA ASN A 51 3.00 16.30 -19.68
C ASN A 51 4.41 16.04 -19.19
N ASP A 52 5.07 15.01 -19.72
CA ASP A 52 6.53 14.95 -19.70
C ASP A 52 7.10 14.44 -21.02
N ASP A 53 8.01 15.25 -21.53
CA ASP A 53 8.99 15.06 -22.59
C ASP A 53 8.59 14.68 -24.04
N LEU A 54 8.89 15.66 -24.89
CA LEU A 54 8.91 15.68 -26.34
C LEU A 54 10.05 14.78 -26.89
N ASP A 55 9.73 13.64 -27.51
CA ASP A 55 10.35 13.27 -28.79
C ASP A 55 9.52 12.28 -29.63
N ASN A 56 9.36 12.63 -30.92
CA ASN A 56 8.71 11.90 -32.01
C ASN A 56 7.25 11.42 -31.85
N THR A 57 6.33 12.39 -31.82
CA THR A 57 4.92 12.17 -32.18
C THR A 57 4.83 11.65 -33.63
N ILE A 58 4.68 10.32 -33.80
CA ILE A 58 3.94 9.82 -34.95
C ILE A 58 2.53 10.38 -34.79
N LYS A 59 2.20 11.42 -35.56
CA LYS A 59 0.85 11.95 -35.66
C LYS A 59 -0.04 10.88 -36.28
N TYR A 60 -0.56 9.97 -35.44
CA TYR A 60 -1.70 9.16 -35.82
C TYR A 60 -2.85 10.15 -36.01
N ASN A 61 -3.33 10.30 -37.24
CA ASN A 61 -4.62 10.93 -37.49
C ASN A 61 -5.67 10.10 -36.79
N SER A 62 -5.96 10.46 -35.53
CA SER A 62 -6.94 9.80 -34.65
C SER A 62 -8.38 9.90 -35.20
N SER A 63 -8.58 10.64 -36.29
CA SER A 63 -9.88 10.95 -36.86
C SER A 63 -10.59 9.81 -37.60
N ASN A 64 -10.10 8.55 -37.58
CA ASN A 64 -10.73 7.42 -38.29
C ASN A 64 -10.44 6.03 -37.67
N VAL A 65 -10.33 5.92 -36.35
CA VAL A 65 -10.17 4.60 -35.69
C VAL A 65 -11.56 4.06 -35.31
N GLU A 66 -12.11 3.17 -36.13
CA GLU A 66 -13.33 2.41 -35.80
C GLU A 66 -12.97 0.97 -35.39
N TRP A 67 -13.59 0.49 -34.33
CA TRP A 67 -13.51 -0.92 -33.96
C TRP A 67 -14.08 -1.78 -35.08
N THR A 68 -13.30 -2.75 -35.57
CA THR A 68 -13.71 -3.66 -36.63
C THR A 68 -13.41 -5.11 -36.24
N SER A 69 -14.27 -6.03 -36.67
CA SER A 69 -14.06 -7.46 -36.56
C SER A 69 -13.10 -8.01 -37.63
N HIS A 70 -12.70 -7.19 -38.60
CA HIS A 70 -11.75 -7.57 -39.64
C HIS A 70 -10.31 -7.35 -39.16
N LEU A 71 -9.66 -8.45 -38.78
CA LEU A 71 -8.25 -8.44 -38.41
C LEU A 71 -7.39 -8.09 -39.62
N LYS A 72 -6.49 -7.11 -39.44
CA LYS A 72 -5.46 -6.77 -40.43
C LYS A 72 -4.10 -7.26 -39.89
N PRO A 73 -3.21 -7.78 -40.75
CA PRO A 73 -1.86 -8.12 -40.33
C PRO A 73 -1.15 -6.88 -39.78
N VAL A 74 -0.71 -6.95 -38.52
CA VAL A 74 0.08 -5.88 -37.89
C VAL A 74 1.55 -6.23 -38.03
N VAL A 75 2.32 -5.36 -38.67
CA VAL A 75 3.78 -5.44 -38.69
C VAL A 75 4.31 -4.69 -37.48
N ILE A 76 4.68 -5.42 -36.43
CA ILE A 76 5.28 -4.86 -35.22
C ILE A 76 6.76 -4.64 -35.50
N LYS A 77 7.23 -3.39 -35.39
CA LYS A 77 8.67 -3.09 -35.46
C LYS A 77 9.38 -3.68 -34.23
N PRO A 78 10.61 -4.22 -34.36
CA PRO A 78 11.39 -4.64 -33.21
C PRO A 78 11.57 -3.49 -32.22
N PHE A 79 11.46 -3.80 -30.92
CA PHE A 79 11.77 -2.84 -29.86
C PHE A 79 13.29 -2.61 -29.81
N THR A 80 13.71 -1.36 -29.83
CA THR A 80 15.13 -0.97 -29.89
C THR A 80 15.58 -0.05 -28.76
N SER A 81 14.68 0.35 -27.88
CA SER A 81 15.03 1.21 -26.74
C SER A 81 15.73 0.41 -25.65
N ASP A 82 16.37 1.14 -24.73
CA ASP A 82 16.98 0.51 -23.56
C ASP A 82 15.93 -0.21 -22.72
N VAL A 83 16.33 -1.37 -22.19
CA VAL A 83 15.48 -2.21 -21.34
C VAL A 83 15.98 -2.20 -19.91
N GLY A 84 15.05 -2.29 -18.97
CA GLY A 84 15.36 -2.41 -17.56
C GLY A 84 14.71 -1.33 -16.71
N PRO A 85 15.11 -1.23 -15.45
CA PRO A 85 14.58 -0.22 -14.55
C PRO A 85 14.99 1.19 -14.97
N HIS A 86 14.03 2.10 -14.99
CA HIS A 86 14.27 3.51 -15.27
C HIS A 86 14.79 4.26 -14.04
N THR A 87 14.68 3.66 -12.85
CA THR A 87 15.18 4.22 -11.59
C THR A 87 16.41 3.46 -11.10
N ILE A 88 17.23 4.13 -10.29
CA ILE A 88 18.36 3.50 -9.60
C ILE A 88 17.79 2.52 -8.58
N LEU A 89 18.11 1.23 -8.73
CA LEU A 89 17.68 0.22 -7.76
C LEU A 89 18.53 0.28 -6.49
N PRO A 90 17.89 0.42 -5.32
CA PRO A 90 18.58 0.21 -4.05
C PRO A 90 19.17 -1.20 -3.95
N HIS A 91 20.27 -1.32 -3.21
CA HIS A 91 20.95 -2.61 -3.03
C HIS A 91 20.16 -3.54 -2.11
N LEU A 92 19.52 -2.99 -1.08
CA LEU A 92 18.68 -3.74 -0.15
C LEU A 92 17.29 -4.00 -0.72
N ALA A 93 16.71 -5.14 -0.34
CA ALA A 93 15.36 -5.53 -0.75
C ALA A 93 14.30 -4.53 -0.26
N ILE A 94 14.44 -4.03 0.98
CA ILE A 94 13.50 -3.06 1.54
C ILE A 94 13.45 -1.76 0.71
N GLY A 95 14.60 -1.22 0.31
CA GLY A 95 14.63 -0.02 -0.53
C GLY A 95 14.00 -0.24 -1.91
N ARG A 96 14.01 -1.47 -2.44
CA ARG A 96 13.29 -1.78 -3.69
C ARG A 96 11.78 -1.89 -3.47
N PHE A 97 11.36 -2.38 -2.31
CA PHE A 97 9.95 -2.41 -1.91
C PHE A 97 9.39 -0.99 -1.76
N GLU A 98 10.16 -0.10 -1.13
CA GLU A 98 9.82 1.32 -0.95
C GLU A 98 9.66 2.09 -2.28
N LEU A 99 10.18 1.58 -3.41
CA LEU A 99 9.92 2.16 -4.73
C LEU A 99 8.45 2.01 -5.16
N PHE A 100 7.76 0.99 -4.65
CA PHE A 100 6.34 0.74 -4.91
C PHE A 100 5.46 1.23 -3.76
N PHE A 101 5.93 1.03 -2.52
CA PHE A 101 5.28 1.50 -1.32
C PHE A 101 5.97 2.77 -0.82
N THR A 102 5.60 3.89 -1.42
CA THR A 102 6.20 5.20 -1.14
C THR A 102 5.92 5.66 0.29
N SER A 103 6.69 6.63 0.77
CA SER A 103 6.51 7.24 2.10
C SER A 103 5.14 7.87 2.33
N SER A 104 4.37 8.12 1.27
CA SER A 104 2.99 8.63 1.34
C SER A 104 1.93 7.54 1.43
N ILE A 105 2.18 6.32 0.93
CA ILE A 105 1.14 5.30 0.83
C ILE A 105 0.90 4.59 2.18
N ILE A 106 1.97 4.37 2.95
CA ILE A 106 1.86 3.72 4.26
C ILE A 106 1.02 4.57 5.24
N PRO A 107 1.27 5.89 5.39
CA PRO A 107 0.38 6.74 6.18
C PRO A 107 -1.05 6.75 5.67
N ASN A 108 -1.26 6.69 4.35
CA ASN A 108 -2.60 6.62 3.78
C ASN A 108 -3.33 5.34 4.20
N PHE A 109 -2.64 4.18 4.22
CA PHE A 109 -3.24 2.95 4.73
C PHE A 109 -3.60 3.03 6.21
N VAL A 110 -2.74 3.64 7.03
CA VAL A 110 -3.03 3.88 8.46
C VAL A 110 -4.31 4.71 8.61
N ASP A 111 -4.38 5.85 7.92
CA ASP A 111 -5.53 6.77 7.98
C ASP A 111 -6.82 6.08 7.52
N GLN A 112 -6.78 5.40 6.37
CA GLN A 112 -7.96 4.75 5.81
C GLN A 112 -8.41 3.55 6.64
N THR A 113 -7.49 2.76 7.19
CA THR A 113 -7.83 1.60 8.02
C THR A 113 -8.53 2.04 9.31
N ASN A 114 -7.97 3.06 9.98
CA ASN A 114 -8.57 3.62 11.18
C ASN A 114 -9.91 4.32 10.91
N LEU A 115 -10.01 5.05 9.80
CA LEU A 115 -11.26 5.67 9.37
C LEU A 115 -12.33 4.60 9.11
N TYR A 116 -11.98 3.54 8.39
CA TYR A 116 -12.89 2.43 8.09
C TYR A 116 -13.37 1.74 9.36
N ALA A 117 -12.48 1.45 10.31
CA ALA A 117 -12.86 0.88 11.61
C ALA A 117 -13.92 1.74 12.33
N SER A 118 -13.77 3.07 12.29
CA SER A 118 -14.76 3.99 12.89
C SER A 118 -16.14 3.97 12.23
N HIS A 119 -16.21 3.56 10.97
CA HIS A 119 -17.46 3.51 10.20
C HIS A 119 -18.15 2.16 10.29
N CYS A 120 -17.40 1.07 10.38
CA CYS A 120 -17.93 -0.28 10.26
C CYS A 120 -18.14 -0.97 11.61
N MET A 121 -17.44 -0.55 12.66
CA MET A 121 -17.56 -1.18 13.97
C MET A 121 -18.77 -0.68 14.74
N SER A 122 -19.40 -1.58 15.49
CA SER A 122 -20.41 -1.21 16.47
C SER A 122 -19.76 -0.34 17.58
N PRO A 123 -20.52 0.49 18.31
CA PRO A 123 -19.96 1.28 19.42
C PRO A 123 -19.23 0.44 20.48
N GLU A 124 -19.70 -0.80 20.70
CA GLU A 124 -19.09 -1.74 21.65
C GLU A 124 -17.75 -2.27 21.13
N SER A 125 -17.71 -2.73 19.87
CA SER A 125 -16.48 -3.24 19.23
C SER A 125 -15.46 -2.15 18.95
N PHE A 126 -15.92 -0.93 18.65
CA PHE A 126 -15.04 0.22 18.43
C PHE A 126 -14.38 0.69 19.73
N GLN A 127 -15.00 0.42 20.89
CA GLN A 127 -14.40 0.75 22.19
C GLN A 127 -13.17 -0.10 22.50
N SER A 128 -13.11 -1.33 21.98
CA SER A 128 -11.93 -2.19 22.02
C SER A 128 -10.98 -2.00 20.84
N TRP A 129 -11.32 -1.15 19.86
CA TRP A 129 -10.45 -0.89 18.72
C TRP A 129 -9.30 0.01 19.12
N GLU A 130 -8.09 -0.51 18.99
CA GLU A 130 -6.87 0.29 19.04
C GLU A 130 -6.54 0.81 17.65
N LYS A 131 -6.10 2.08 17.57
CA LYS A 131 -5.74 2.66 16.29
C LYS A 131 -4.48 2.00 15.76
N VAL A 132 -4.57 1.52 14.53
CA VAL A 132 -3.43 0.92 13.85
C VAL A 132 -2.35 1.98 13.61
N CYS A 133 -1.09 1.62 13.83
CA CYS A 133 0.08 2.46 13.55
C CYS A 133 0.81 2.07 12.25
N GLN A 134 1.84 2.83 11.88
CA GLN A 134 2.62 2.58 10.68
C GLN A 134 3.34 1.23 10.75
N GLU A 135 3.93 0.92 11.90
CA GLU A 135 4.69 -0.29 12.16
C GLU A 135 3.83 -1.55 11.99
N GLU A 136 2.57 -1.49 12.44
CA GLU A 136 1.61 -2.58 12.27
C GLU A 136 1.20 -2.79 10.81
N ILE A 137 0.99 -1.72 10.05
CA ILE A 137 0.72 -1.82 8.60
C ILE A 137 1.92 -2.43 7.87
N GLU A 138 3.14 -2.00 8.21
CA GLU A 138 4.37 -2.56 7.63
C GLU A 138 4.54 -4.04 8.00
N ALA A 139 4.29 -4.40 9.26
CA ALA A 139 4.31 -5.79 9.73
C ALA A 139 3.25 -6.65 9.01
N PHE A 140 2.04 -6.12 8.84
CA PHE A 140 0.96 -6.77 8.10
C PHE A 140 1.35 -7.02 6.64
N LEU A 141 1.94 -6.04 5.96
CA LEU A 141 2.42 -6.19 4.58
C LEU A 141 3.55 -7.22 4.49
N GLY A 142 4.50 -7.18 5.42
CA GLY A 142 5.57 -8.18 5.54
C GLY A 142 5.01 -9.59 5.70
N PHE A 143 4.00 -9.75 6.55
CA PHE A 143 3.32 -11.01 6.77
C PHE A 143 2.53 -11.48 5.53
N LYS A 144 1.89 -10.57 4.79
CA LYS A 144 1.25 -10.91 3.50
C LYS A 144 2.26 -11.39 2.46
N ILE A 145 3.45 -10.79 2.41
CA ILE A 145 4.53 -11.26 1.54
C ILE A 145 4.96 -12.67 1.97
N LEU A 146 5.11 -12.91 3.27
CA LEU A 146 5.46 -14.23 3.81
C LEU A 146 4.45 -15.30 3.38
N MET A 147 3.15 -15.04 3.50
CA MET A 147 2.08 -15.94 3.02
C MET A 147 2.13 -16.20 1.50
N GLY A 148 2.59 -15.21 0.73
CA GLY A 148 2.81 -15.36 -0.70
C GLY A 148 3.96 -16.34 -1.02
N LEU A 149 4.98 -16.37 -0.16
CA LEU A 149 6.18 -17.20 -0.29
C LEU A 149 5.97 -18.62 0.26
N VAL A 150 5.42 -18.72 1.47
CA VAL A 150 5.15 -19.99 2.16
C VAL A 150 3.65 -20.20 2.13
N LYS A 151 3.17 -21.13 1.30
CA LYS A 151 1.73 -21.41 1.17
C LYS A 151 1.30 -22.54 2.08
N LEU A 152 0.47 -22.24 3.06
CA LEU A 152 -0.19 -23.22 3.92
C LEU A 152 -1.59 -23.61 3.39
N PRO A 153 -2.11 -24.81 3.74
CA PRO A 153 -3.41 -25.29 3.26
C PRO A 153 -4.60 -24.41 3.66
N SER A 154 -4.54 -23.80 4.84
CA SER A 154 -5.55 -22.89 5.37
C SER A 154 -4.92 -21.58 5.82
N LEU A 155 -5.75 -20.52 5.89
CA LEU A 155 -5.35 -19.27 6.51
C LEU A 155 -5.06 -19.48 8.00
N LEU A 156 -5.90 -20.26 8.71
CA LEU A 156 -5.73 -20.51 10.14
C LEU A 156 -4.39 -21.18 10.48
N ASP A 157 -3.80 -21.91 9.53
CA ASP A 157 -2.54 -22.60 9.73
C ASP A 157 -1.37 -21.62 9.98
N TYR A 158 -1.43 -20.38 9.49
CA TYR A 158 -0.37 -19.38 9.76
C TYR A 158 -0.39 -18.83 11.19
N TRP A 159 -1.48 -19.05 11.94
CA TRP A 159 -1.63 -18.65 13.33
C TRP A 159 -1.61 -19.87 14.28
N SER A 160 -1.38 -21.07 13.73
CA SER A 160 -1.30 -22.29 14.53
C SER A 160 -0.03 -22.29 15.39
N LYS A 161 -0.18 -22.65 16.66
CA LYS A 161 0.95 -22.88 17.59
C LYS A 161 1.52 -24.30 17.49
N ASP A 162 1.02 -25.11 16.56
CA ASP A 162 1.48 -26.47 16.33
C ASP A 162 2.84 -26.45 15.61
N GLU A 163 3.87 -27.03 16.24
CA GLU A 163 5.23 -27.10 15.72
C GLU A 163 5.37 -27.92 14.42
N THR A 164 4.31 -28.62 13.99
CA THR A 164 4.34 -29.42 12.75
C THR A 164 4.49 -28.59 11.48
N TYR A 165 4.18 -27.29 11.51
CA TYR A 165 4.36 -26.35 10.40
C TYR A 165 5.12 -25.11 10.87
N PRO A 166 6.46 -25.15 10.90
CA PRO A 166 7.25 -23.99 11.28
C PRO A 166 7.14 -22.90 10.20
N LEU A 167 6.59 -21.74 10.57
CA LEU A 167 6.90 -20.45 9.93
C LEU A 167 8.25 -19.95 10.44
#